data_AF-A0A6A6EU50-F1
#
_entry.id   AF-A0A6A6EU50-F1
#
_cell.length_a   1.000
_cell.length_b   1.000
_cell.length_c   1.000
_cell.angle_alpha   90.00
_cell.angle_beta   90.00
_cell.angle_gamma   90.00
#
_symmetry.space_group_name_H-M   'P 1'
#
loop_
_entity.id
_entity.type
_entity.pdbx_description
1 polymer ?
#
loop_
_entity_poly.entity_id
_entity_poly.type
_entity_poly.pdbx_seq_one_letter_code
_entity_poly.pdbx_strand_id
1 'polypeptide(L)'
;MSSKPQISPKRAANESFRKRIKTLGNKFSDLWLGHEADIYFVAHRNGRFYIFTSTDEPSWPPSPETLMKLYPLPIKKSLAQVHRIKRGRAKVNARKAISHEHASAGCGLTSAQADSST
;
A
#
# COMPACT_ATOMS: atom_id res chain seq x y z
N MET A 1 24.60 4.74 33.15
CA MET A 1 24.15 5.18 31.81
C MET A 1 24.39 4.04 30.84
N SER A 2 23.33 3.38 30.36
CA SER A 2 23.49 2.21 29.48
C SER A 2 23.66 2.67 28.03
N SER A 3 24.82 2.42 27.44
CA SER A 3 25.11 2.72 26.04
C SER A 3 24.25 1.84 25.12
N LYS A 4 23.54 2.46 24.17
CA LYS A 4 22.78 1.71 23.16
C LYS A 4 23.78 0.98 22.25
N PRO A 5 23.63 -0.33 22.02
CA PRO A 5 24.54 -1.06 21.14
C PRO A 5 24.43 -0.52 19.71
N GLN A 6 25.56 -0.08 19.15
CA GLN A 6 25.67 0.35 17.76
C GLN A 6 25.58 -0.88 16.84
N ILE A 7 24.43 -1.07 16.21
CA ILE A 7 24.20 -2.18 15.28
C ILE A 7 24.86 -1.82 13.94
N SER A 8 25.75 -2.67 13.44
CA SER A 8 26.38 -2.44 12.14
C SER A 8 25.35 -2.42 11.00
N PRO A 9 25.56 -1.63 9.94
CA PRO A 9 24.59 -1.49 8.84
C PRO A 9 24.26 -2.84 8.18
N LYS A 10 25.23 -3.76 8.12
CA LYS A 10 25.03 -5.13 7.63
C LYS A 10 24.08 -5.93 8.52
N ARG A 11 24.21 -5.82 9.85
CA ARG A 11 23.30 -6.48 10.80
C ARG A 11 21.89 -5.89 10.70
N ALA A 12 21.78 -4.56 10.63
CA ALA A 12 20.50 -3.86 10.47
C ALA A 12 19.78 -4.27 9.16
N ALA A 13 20.49 -4.36 8.03
CA ALA A 13 19.92 -4.76 6.73
C ALA A 13 19.50 -6.24 6.68
N ASN A 14 20.12 -7.09 7.48
CA ASN A 14 19.72 -8.49 7.60
C ASN A 14 18.46 -8.61 8.46
N GLU A 15 18.41 -7.89 9.58
CA GLU A 15 17.24 -7.87 10.44
C GLU A 15 16.01 -7.27 9.73
N SER A 16 16.18 -6.16 9.02
CA SER A 16 15.09 -5.54 8.26
C SER A 16 14.50 -6.50 7.21
N PHE A 17 15.35 -7.27 6.53
CA PHE A 17 14.92 -8.28 5.58
C PHE A 17 14.20 -9.45 6.24
N ARG A 18 14.72 -9.99 7.36
CA ARG A 18 14.03 -11.05 8.10
C ARG A 18 12.64 -10.62 8.54
N LYS A 19 12.52 -9.39 9.06
CA LYS A 19 11.23 -8.78 9.42
C LYS A 19 10.31 -8.71 8.19
N ARG A 20 10.81 -8.25 7.04
CA ARG A 20 10.02 -8.13 5.81
C ARG A 20 9.57 -9.48 5.25
N ILE A 21 10.43 -10.50 5.25
CA ILE A 21 10.06 -11.86 4.84
C ILE A 21 8.94 -12.40 5.74
N LYS A 22 9.04 -12.19 7.05
CA LYS A 22 7.97 -12.57 7.99
C LYS A 22 6.65 -11.84 7.68
N THR A 23 6.70 -10.54 7.45
CA THR A 23 5.50 -9.76 7.09
C THR A 23 4.89 -10.22 5.77
N LEU A 24 5.71 -10.51 4.76
CA LEU A 24 5.26 -11.07 3.48
C LEU A 24 4.60 -12.42 3.67
N GLY A 25 5.18 -13.31 4.48
CA GLY A 25 4.57 -14.59 4.84
C GLY A 25 3.15 -14.44 5.39
N ASN A 26 2.97 -13.55 6.38
CA ASN A 26 1.63 -13.27 6.91
C ASN A 26 0.67 -12.75 5.82
N LYS A 27 1.16 -11.87 4.92
CA LYS A 27 0.34 -11.35 3.81
C LYS A 27 -0.05 -12.43 2.81
N PHE A 28 0.83 -13.39 2.55
CA PHE A 28 0.51 -14.53 1.72
C PHE A 28 -0.52 -15.45 2.40
N SER A 29 -0.41 -15.67 3.71
CA SER A 29 -1.43 -16.38 4.47
C SER A 29 -2.78 -15.67 4.42
N ASP A 30 -2.82 -14.34 4.56
CA ASP A 30 -4.05 -13.55 4.42
C ASP A 30 -4.68 -13.75 3.03
N LEU A 31 -3.87 -13.74 1.97
CA LEU A 31 -4.34 -13.95 0.59
C LEU A 31 -4.86 -15.37 0.35
N TRP A 32 -4.16 -16.37 0.89
CA TRP A 32 -4.60 -17.76 0.81
C TRP A 32 -5.96 -17.95 1.50
N LEU A 33 -6.08 -17.48 2.74
CA LEU A 33 -7.30 -17.66 3.53
C LEU A 33 -8.48 -16.82 3.01
N GLY A 34 -8.22 -15.59 2.55
CA GLY A 34 -9.28 -14.66 2.14
C GLY A 34 -9.71 -14.75 0.68
N HIS A 35 -8.87 -15.36 -0.18
CA HIS A 35 -9.11 -15.38 -1.63
C HIS A 35 -8.86 -16.75 -2.28
N GLU A 36 -8.60 -17.79 -1.49
CA GLU A 36 -8.35 -19.17 -1.98
C GLU A 36 -7.25 -19.21 -3.05
N ALA A 37 -6.29 -18.29 -2.95
CA ALA A 37 -5.26 -18.11 -3.95
C ALA A 37 -4.02 -18.92 -3.59
N ASP A 38 -3.71 -19.97 -4.36
CA ASP A 38 -2.46 -20.71 -4.20
C ASP A 38 -1.26 -19.80 -4.49
N ILE A 39 -0.30 -19.76 -3.57
CA ILE A 39 0.83 -18.83 -3.60
C ILE A 39 2.13 -19.61 -3.48
N TYR A 40 3.02 -19.35 -4.43
CA TYR A 40 4.42 -19.72 -4.35
C TYR A 40 5.30 -18.48 -4.44
N PHE A 41 6.20 -18.33 -3.47
CA PHE A 41 7.14 -17.21 -3.43
C PHE A 41 8.56 -17.68 -3.14
N VAL A 42 9.51 -17.18 -3.94
CA VAL A 42 10.94 -17.43 -3.76
C VAL A 42 11.69 -16.10 -3.70
N ALA A 43 12.54 -15.96 -2.70
CA ALA A 43 13.55 -14.91 -2.65
C ALA A 43 14.94 -15.52 -2.49
N HIS A 44 15.90 -15.05 -3.29
CA HIS A 44 17.31 -15.41 -3.17
C HIS A 44 18.12 -14.23 -2.64
N ARG A 45 18.83 -14.42 -1.52
CA ARG A 45 19.72 -13.41 -0.94
C ARG A 45 20.88 -14.05 -0.20
N ASN A 46 22.09 -13.52 -0.39
CA ASN A 46 23.30 -13.97 0.30
C ASN A 46 23.53 -15.50 0.20
N GLY A 47 23.27 -16.08 -0.99
CA GLY A 47 23.45 -17.52 -1.22
C GLY A 47 22.38 -18.41 -0.56
N ARG A 48 21.28 -17.83 -0.06
CA ARG A 48 20.18 -18.57 0.58
C ARG A 48 18.87 -18.31 -0.13
N PHE A 49 18.11 -19.38 -0.32
CA PHE A 49 16.74 -19.32 -0.81
C PHE A 49 15.76 -19.28 0.38
N TYR A 50 14.76 -18.42 0.27
CA TYR A 50 13.63 -18.32 1.17
C TYR A 50 12.39 -18.66 0.36
N ILE A 51 11.76 -19.77 0.70
CA ILE A 51 10.62 -20.31 -0.05
C ILE A 51 9.39 -20.27 0.86
N PHE A 52 8.27 -19.82 0.31
CA PHE A 52 6.94 -19.97 0.89
C PHE A 52 6.06 -20.67 -0.13
N THR A 53 5.32 -21.69 0.32
CA THR A 53 4.29 -22.38 -0.44
C THR A 53 3.01 -22.41 0.39
N SER A 54 1.86 -22.14 -0.22
CA SER A 54 0.56 -22.29 0.42
C SER A 54 0.11 -23.74 0.50
N THR A 55 0.65 -24.59 -0.39
CA THR A 55 0.15 -25.94 -0.66
C THR A 55 1.31 -26.91 -0.67
N ASP A 56 1.06 -28.12 -0.14
CA ASP A 56 2.04 -29.21 -0.05
C ASP A 56 2.09 -30.07 -1.32
N GLU A 57 1.45 -29.63 -2.41
CA GLU A 57 1.43 -30.34 -3.68
C GLU A 57 2.83 -30.31 -4.33
N PRO A 58 3.41 -31.47 -4.65
CA PRO A 58 4.78 -31.54 -5.17
C PRO A 58 4.93 -30.94 -6.58
N SER A 59 3.84 -30.87 -7.35
CA SER A 59 3.77 -30.22 -8.66
C SER A 59 3.57 -28.71 -8.59
N TRP A 60 3.46 -28.13 -7.39
CA TRP A 60 3.30 -26.70 -7.17
C TRP A 60 4.67 -26.04 -6.86
N PRO A 61 5.02 -24.93 -7.53
CA PRO A 61 4.27 -24.23 -8.57
C PRO A 61 4.39 -24.94 -9.92
N PRO A 62 3.45 -24.70 -10.85
CA PRO A 62 3.58 -25.19 -12.21
C PRO A 62 4.85 -24.65 -12.89
N SER A 63 5.46 -25.47 -13.75
CA SER A 63 6.63 -25.03 -14.52
C SER A 63 6.30 -23.83 -15.42
N PRO A 64 7.30 -23.00 -15.78
CA PRO A 64 7.08 -21.88 -16.71
C PRO A 64 6.46 -22.31 -18.04
N GLU A 65 6.82 -23.50 -18.53
CA GLU A 65 6.29 -24.08 -19.77
C GLU A 65 4.82 -24.47 -19.61
N THR A 66 4.46 -25.07 -18.47
CA THR A 66 3.06 -25.40 -18.16
C THR A 66 2.23 -24.12 -18.06
N LEU A 67 2.73 -23.09 -17.37
CA LEU A 67 2.05 -21.80 -17.24
C LEU A 67 1.75 -21.15 -18.60
N MET A 68 2.63 -21.30 -19.59
CA MET A 68 2.41 -20.73 -20.94
C MET A 68 1.33 -21.45 -21.75
N LYS A 69 0.95 -22.67 -21.38
CA LYS A 69 -0.10 -23.46 -22.03
C LYS A 69 -1.47 -23.28 -21.39
N LEU A 70 -1.54 -22.66 -20.20
CA LEU A 70 -2.78 -22.43 -19.47
C LEU A 70 -3.59 -21.27 -20.09
N TYR A 71 -4.91 -21.41 -20.03
CA TYR A 71 -5.84 -20.34 -20.33
C TYR A 71 -6.69 -20.02 -19.08
N PRO A 72 -6.84 -18.75 -18.70
CA PRO A 72 -6.28 -17.55 -19.34
C PRO A 72 -4.76 -17.45 -19.19
N LEU A 73 -4.11 -16.74 -20.12
CA LEU A 73 -2.66 -16.53 -20.10
C LEU A 73 -2.23 -15.82 -18.79
N PRO A 74 -1.16 -16.29 -18.13
CA PRO A 74 -0.69 -15.67 -16.89
C PRO A 74 -0.27 -14.21 -17.06
N ILE A 75 -0.71 -13.35 -16.14
CA ILE A 75 -0.33 -11.94 -16.10
C ILE A 75 1.04 -11.79 -15.42
N LYS A 76 2.06 -11.42 -16.19
CA LYS A 76 3.41 -11.16 -15.65
C LYS A 76 3.57 -9.69 -15.27
N LYS A 77 4.12 -9.40 -14.09
CA LYS A 77 4.49 -8.05 -13.64
C LYS A 77 6.00 -7.96 -13.46
N SER A 78 6.64 -7.03 -14.16
CA SER A 78 8.06 -6.73 -13.97
C SER A 78 8.26 -5.62 -12.94
N LEU A 79 9.45 -5.54 -12.32
CA LEU A 79 9.78 -4.49 -11.35
C LEU A 79 9.60 -3.08 -11.94
N ALA A 80 9.94 -2.89 -13.22
CA ALA A 80 9.75 -1.63 -13.93
C ALA A 80 8.27 -1.19 -13.94
N GLN A 81 7.35 -2.14 -14.09
CA GLN A 81 5.91 -1.87 -14.10
C GLN A 81 5.37 -1.53 -12.70
N VAL A 82 5.86 -2.20 -11.66
CA VAL A 82 5.43 -1.95 -10.27
C VAL A 82 5.87 -0.57 -9.78
N HIS A 83 7.08 -0.13 -10.16
CA HIS A 83 7.64 1.15 -9.69
C HIS A 83 6.97 2.39 -10.32
N ARG A 84 6.32 2.25 -11.49
CA ARG A 84 5.68 3.37 -12.21
C ARG A 84 4.50 3.99 -11.46
N ILE A 85 3.81 3.21 -10.63
CA ILE A 85 2.57 3.64 -9.95
C ILE A 85 2.83 4.67 -8.84
N LYS A 86 4.03 4.71 -8.25
CA LYS A 86 4.32 5.56 -7.09
C LYS A 86 4.66 7.03 -7.42
N ARG A 87 4.93 7.36 -8.69
CA ARG A 87 5.36 8.73 -9.08
C ARG A 87 4.23 9.69 -9.44
N GLY A 88 2.96 9.23 -9.51
CA GLY A 88 1.85 10.01 -10.05
C GLY A 88 0.82 10.57 -9.06
N ARG A 89 0.84 10.19 -7.78
CA ARG A 89 -0.12 10.73 -6.80
C ARG A 89 0.44 12.00 -6.15
N ALA A 90 0.41 13.10 -6.91
CA ALA A 90 0.48 14.43 -6.30
C ALA A 90 -0.72 14.56 -5.34
N LYS A 91 -0.43 14.77 -4.06
CA LYS A 91 -1.44 15.02 -3.04
C LYS A 91 -2.00 16.42 -3.29
N VAL A 92 -3.09 16.51 -4.05
CA VAL A 92 -3.87 17.76 -4.14
C VAL A 92 -4.42 18.02 -2.74
N ASN A 93 -3.81 18.96 -2.02
CA ASN A 93 -4.34 19.46 -0.76
C ASN A 93 -5.61 20.26 -1.06
N ALA A 94 -6.78 19.63 -0.92
CA ALA A 94 -8.09 20.25 -1.12
C ALA A 94 -8.48 21.28 -0.03
N ARG A 95 -7.52 21.87 0.71
CA ARG A 95 -7.79 22.76 1.84
C ARG A 95 -7.46 24.24 1.58
N LYS A 96 -7.46 24.68 0.32
CA LYS A 96 -7.22 26.10 0.00
C LYS A 96 -8.05 26.59 -1.19
N ALA A 97 -9.34 26.27 -1.17
CA ALA A 97 -10.35 26.98 -1.93
C ALA A 97 -11.47 27.31 -0.94
N ILE A 98 -12.07 28.48 -1.07
CA ILE A 98 -13.01 29.12 -0.11
C ILE A 98 -12.30 29.94 0.97
N SER A 99 -11.71 31.05 0.54
CA SER A 99 -11.66 32.30 1.31
C SER A 99 -11.53 33.44 0.29
N HIS A 100 -12.65 33.84 -0.32
CA HIS A 100 -12.75 35.11 -1.01
C HIS A 100 -14.16 35.65 -0.77
N GLU A 101 -14.22 36.62 0.16
CA GLU A 101 -15.04 37.84 0.17
C GLU A 101 -16.58 37.69 0.09
N HIS A 102 -17.35 38.31 0.97
CA HIS A 102 -17.54 39.76 1.00
C HIS A 102 -17.68 40.31 2.42
N ALA A 103 -16.83 41.28 2.76
CA ALA A 103 -17.09 42.27 3.80
C ALA A 103 -17.22 43.65 3.13
N SER A 104 -18.16 44.44 3.65
CA SER A 104 -18.36 45.88 3.43
C SER A 104 -19.17 46.32 2.20
N ALA A 105 -20.41 46.74 2.45
CA ALA A 105 -20.77 48.16 2.36
C ALA A 105 -22.18 48.35 2.96
N GLY A 106 -22.30 49.28 3.90
CA GLY A 106 -23.59 49.68 4.48
C GLY A 106 -24.42 50.51 3.50
N CYS A 107 -25.74 50.52 3.74
CA CYS A 107 -26.61 51.63 3.40
C CYS A 107 -27.84 51.56 4.30
N GLY A 108 -28.18 52.67 4.96
CA GLY A 108 -29.24 52.76 5.95
C GLY A 108 -30.59 53.21 5.41
N LEU A 109 -31.54 53.34 6.35
CA LEU A 109 -32.86 54.02 6.29
C LEU A 109 -33.92 53.21 5.50
N THR A 110 -35.17 52.98 5.93
CA THR A 110 -36.12 53.73 6.78
C THR A 110 -37.21 52.80 7.39
N SER A 111 -37.98 53.36 8.34
CA SER A 111 -39.08 52.85 9.16
C SER A 111 -40.18 51.97 8.54
N ALA A 112 -40.78 51.11 9.38
CA ALA A 112 -42.22 51.19 9.68
C ALA A 112 -42.54 50.36 10.95
N GLN A 113 -43.18 51.02 11.91
CA GLN A 113 -43.75 50.47 13.13
C GLN A 113 -45.19 50.02 12.82
N ALA A 114 -45.58 48.83 13.26
CA ALA A 114 -46.99 48.45 13.40
C ALA A 114 -47.13 47.47 14.57
N ASP A 115 -47.71 48.00 15.64
CA ASP A 115 -48.21 47.26 16.78
C ASP A 115 -49.28 46.24 16.35
N SER A 116 -49.35 45.11 17.05
CA SER A 116 -50.58 44.67 17.74
C SER A 116 -50.28 43.44 18.58
N SER A 117 -50.57 43.58 19.87
CA SER A 117 -50.56 42.54 20.88
C SER A 117 -51.87 41.76 20.88
N THR A 118 -51.76 40.54 21.43
CA THR A 118 -52.80 39.70 22.05
C THR A 118 -53.57 38.75 21.13
#